data_AF-A0A8H4V0Y2-F1
#
_entry.id   AF-A0A8H4V0Y2-F1
#
_cell.length_a   1.000
_cell.length_b   1.000
_cell.length_c   1.000
_cell.angle_alpha   90.00
_cell.angle_beta   90.00
_cell.angle_gamma   90.00
#
_symmetry.space_group_name_H-M   'P 1'
#
loop_
_entity.id
_entity.type
_entity.pdbx_description
1 polymer ?
#
loop_
_entity_poly.entity_id
_entity_poly.type
_entity_poly.pdbx_seq_one_letter_code
_entity_poly.pdbx_strand_id
1 'polypeptide(L)'
;MDNFVIPYPATNPESGDYVNGNAGGQAPSSTSLSPTTPPFTYDAYGVLRHLGSTLSGGHYISLVKDAQRQCWRRFDDERVSDFNPRDLRFSDRLQNEQAYILFYERVPAK
;
A
#
# COMPACT_ATOMS: atom_id res chain seq x y z
N MET A 1 -6.05 -16.66 19.90
CA MET A 1 -5.48 -15.53 19.13
C MET A 1 -6.34 -15.37 17.90
N ASP A 2 -6.98 -14.21 17.74
CA ASP A 2 -7.88 -13.98 16.62
C ASP A 2 -7.10 -13.94 15.30
N ASN A 3 -7.60 -14.71 14.34
CA ASN A 3 -6.96 -14.89 13.05
C ASN A 3 -7.20 -13.62 12.21
N PHE A 4 -6.27 -12.67 12.25
CA PHE A 4 -6.25 -11.47 11.38
C PHE A 4 -5.91 -11.84 9.92
N VAL A 5 -6.61 -12.83 9.36
CA VAL A 5 -6.52 -13.17 7.95
C VAL A 5 -7.64 -12.41 7.25
N ILE A 6 -7.29 -11.36 6.52
CA ILE A 6 -8.20 -10.77 5.54
C ILE A 6 -8.45 -11.87 4.51
N PRO A 7 -9.68 -12.41 4.39
CA PRO A 7 -9.94 -13.47 3.42
C PRO A 7 -9.70 -12.93 2.02
N TYR A 8 -8.88 -13.61 1.23
CA TYR A 8 -8.80 -13.35 -0.20
C TYR A 8 -10.18 -13.64 -0.80
N PRO A 9 -10.72 -12.77 -1.67
CA PRO A 9 -11.88 -13.16 -2.46
C PRO A 9 -11.49 -14.39 -3.27
N ALA A 10 -12.35 -15.41 -3.27
CA ALA A 10 -12.17 -16.56 -4.13
C ALA A 10 -12.06 -16.06 -5.57
N THR A 11 -10.94 -16.37 -6.24
CA THR A 11 -10.87 -16.28 -7.69
C THR A 11 -11.85 -17.33 -8.22
N ASN A 12 -13.11 -16.98 -8.45
CA ASN A 12 -13.96 -17.75 -9.33
C ASN A 12 -13.61 -17.31 -10.76
N PRO A 13 -12.98 -18.16 -11.59
CA PRO A 13 -12.84 -17.88 -13.01
C PRO A 13 -14.15 -18.13 -13.77
N GLU A 14 -15.22 -18.54 -13.09
CA GLU A 14 -16.45 -19.03 -13.71
C GLU A 14 -17.65 -18.22 -13.25
N SER A 15 -17.90 -17.12 -13.94
CA SER A 15 -19.26 -16.66 -14.20
C SER A 15 -19.26 -16.03 -15.59
N GLY A 16 -19.13 -16.92 -16.58
CA GLY A 16 -19.57 -16.60 -17.93
C GLY A 16 -21.04 -16.19 -17.88
N ASP A 17 -21.33 -15.08 -18.55
CA ASP A 17 -22.69 -14.60 -18.83
C ASP A 17 -23.52 -15.71 -19.49
N TYR A 18 -24.32 -16.43 -18.71
CA TYR A 18 -25.49 -17.12 -19.25
C TYR A 18 -26.65 -16.13 -19.22
N VAL A 19 -26.80 -15.39 -20.32
CA VAL A 19 -27.98 -14.57 -20.58
C VAL A 19 -29.17 -15.51 -20.79
N ASN A 20 -30.13 -15.50 -19.86
CA ASN A 20 -31.47 -16.00 -20.13
C ASN A 20 -32.54 -15.07 -19.56
N GLY A 21 -33.28 -14.42 -20.47
CA GLY A 21 -34.73 -14.25 -20.36
C GLY A 21 -35.31 -13.31 -19.30
N ASN A 22 -35.52 -12.06 -19.73
CA ASN A 22 -36.79 -11.32 -19.66
C ASN A 22 -37.17 -10.47 -18.41
N ALA A 23 -37.57 -9.23 -18.76
CA ALA A 23 -38.45 -8.27 -18.09
C ALA A 23 -37.95 -7.44 -16.87
N GLY A 24 -37.64 -6.16 -17.15
CA GLY A 24 -38.23 -5.04 -16.41
C GLY A 24 -37.32 -4.26 -15.45
N GLY A 25 -36.90 -3.06 -15.86
CA GLY A 25 -36.50 -1.96 -14.97
C GLY A 25 -34.99 -1.85 -14.67
N GLN A 26 -34.25 -1.15 -15.54
CA GLN A 26 -32.88 -0.73 -15.23
C GLN A 26 -32.91 0.43 -14.21
N ALA A 27 -32.77 0.12 -12.93
CA ALA A 27 -32.08 1.01 -12.02
C ALA A 27 -30.57 0.90 -12.32
N PRO A 28 -29.79 2.00 -12.34
CA PRO A 28 -28.35 1.86 -12.42
C PRO A 28 -27.90 1.10 -11.18
N SER A 29 -27.46 -0.14 -11.37
CA SER A 29 -26.79 -0.91 -10.33
C SER A 29 -25.56 -0.10 -9.93
N SER A 30 -25.69 0.65 -8.84
CA SER A 30 -24.56 1.16 -8.12
C SER A 30 -23.81 -0.07 -7.63
N THR A 31 -22.91 -0.58 -8.48
CA THR A 31 -21.97 -1.63 -8.12
C THR A 31 -21.15 -1.04 -6.99
N SER A 32 -21.59 -1.25 -5.75
CA SER A 32 -20.81 -1.00 -4.57
C SER A 32 -19.65 -1.98 -4.67
N LEU A 33 -18.58 -1.55 -5.33
CA LEU A 33 -17.35 -2.32 -5.44
C LEU A 33 -16.96 -2.69 -4.02
N SER A 34 -17.05 -3.98 -3.69
CA SER A 34 -16.63 -4.45 -2.38
C SER A 34 -15.20 -3.97 -2.17
N PRO A 35 -14.84 -3.51 -0.96
CA PRO A 35 -13.46 -3.16 -0.68
C PRO A 35 -12.51 -4.34 -0.91
N THR A 36 -12.96 -5.56 -1.18
CA THR A 36 -12.08 -6.70 -1.50
C THR A 36 -12.12 -7.13 -2.96
N THR A 37 -12.92 -6.49 -3.83
CA THR A 37 -12.95 -6.78 -5.28
C THR A 37 -11.84 -6.04 -6.06
N PRO A 38 -10.89 -6.76 -6.70
CA PRO A 38 -9.85 -6.16 -7.54
C PRO A 38 -10.43 -5.45 -8.78
N PRO A 39 -9.66 -4.57 -9.47
CA PRO A 39 -8.24 -4.27 -9.26
C PRO A 39 -7.96 -3.31 -8.09
N PHE A 40 -6.75 -3.42 -7.53
CA PHE A 40 -6.27 -2.55 -6.45
C PHE A 40 -4.89 -1.97 -6.77
N THR A 41 -4.63 -0.77 -6.25
CA THR A 41 -3.29 -0.21 -6.19
C THR A 41 -2.96 0.09 -4.73
N TYR A 42 -1.68 0.06 -4.39
CA TYR A 42 -1.19 0.36 -3.06
C TYR A 42 -0.14 1.45 -3.15
N ASP A 43 -0.29 2.48 -2.31
CA ASP A 43 0.71 3.52 -2.16
C ASP A 43 1.46 3.29 -0.83
N ALA A 44 2.79 3.33 -0.88
CA ALA A 44 3.60 3.29 0.34
C ALA A 44 3.44 4.62 1.09
N TYR A 45 3.20 4.55 2.40
CA TYR A 45 3.17 5.72 3.26
C TYR A 45 4.18 5.65 4.42
N GLY A 46 4.78 4.48 4.65
CA GLY A 46 5.82 4.31 5.66
C GLY A 46 6.85 3.28 5.22
N VAL A 47 8.13 3.61 5.40
CA VAL A 47 9.26 2.70 5.16
C VAL A 47 10.20 2.78 6.35
N LEU A 48 10.29 1.70 7.11
CA LEU A 48 11.34 1.52 8.10
C LEU A 48 12.58 0.99 7.40
N ARG A 49 13.73 1.59 7.69
CA ARG A 49 15.02 1.11 7.20
C ARG A 49 15.84 0.50 8.30
N HIS A 50 16.63 -0.49 7.92
CA HIS A 50 17.71 -1.03 8.73
C HIS A 50 19.04 -0.65 8.09
N LEU A 51 19.84 0.09 8.85
CA LEU A 51 21.16 0.57 8.45
C LEU A 51 22.21 -0.23 9.23
N GLY A 52 22.53 -1.42 8.74
CA GLY A 52 23.49 -2.31 9.36
C GLY A 52 23.90 -3.44 8.43
N SER A 53 25.04 -4.06 8.71
CA SER A 53 25.52 -5.23 7.95
C SER A 53 25.09 -6.56 8.57
N THR A 54 24.53 -6.55 9.78
CA THR A 54 24.12 -7.76 10.50
C THR A 54 22.68 -7.66 11.00
N LEU A 55 22.01 -8.80 11.15
CA LEU A 55 20.65 -8.85 11.69
C LEU A 55 20.58 -8.49 13.18
N SER A 56 21.68 -8.69 13.92
CA SER A 56 21.77 -8.41 15.36
C SER A 56 22.22 -7.00 15.69
N GLY A 57 22.67 -6.22 14.69
CA GLY A 57 23.25 -4.90 14.89
C GLY A 57 23.01 -3.99 13.69
N GLY A 58 22.35 -2.86 13.94
CA GLY A 58 22.18 -1.80 12.97
C GLY A 58 21.34 -0.67 13.54
N HIS A 59 21.20 0.39 12.76
CA HIS A 59 20.42 1.56 13.12
C HIS A 59 19.08 1.58 12.38
N TYR A 60 18.00 1.89 13.09
CA TYR A 60 16.67 1.92 12.49
C TYR A 60 16.19 3.34 12.35
N ILE A 61 15.74 3.69 11.14
CA ILE A 61 15.13 4.98 10.85
C ILE A 61 13.78 4.77 10.20
N SER A 62 12.89 5.76 10.29
CA SER A 62 11.60 5.74 9.61
C SER A 62 11.49 6.85 8.58
N LEU A 63 10.96 6.50 7.41
CA LEU A 63 10.59 7.42 6.34
C LEU A 63 9.06 7.37 6.22
N VAL A 64 8.39 8.46 6.57
CA VAL A 64 6.93 8.49 6.68
C VAL A 64 6.35 9.63 5.87
N LYS A 65 5.30 9.36 5.12
CA LYS A 65 4.53 10.37 4.39
C LYS A 65 3.66 11.16 5.38
N ASP A 66 3.85 12.46 5.43
CA ASP A 66 2.99 13.38 6.18
C ASP A 66 1.93 13.95 5.24
N ALA A 67 0.71 13.43 5.35
CA ALA A 67 -0.41 13.85 4.51
C ALA A 67 -0.89 15.28 4.81
N GLN A 68 -0.65 15.83 6.00
CA GLN A 68 -1.04 17.22 6.28
C GLN A 68 -0.06 18.21 5.66
N ARG A 69 1.25 17.90 5.76
CA ARG A 69 2.32 18.72 5.19
C ARG A 69 2.58 18.48 3.72
N GLN A 70 2.00 17.41 3.15
CA GLN A 70 2.24 17.00 1.76
C GLN A 70 3.73 16.75 1.47
N CYS A 71 4.47 16.21 2.45
CA CYS A 71 5.89 15.90 2.34
C CYS A 71 6.20 14.51 2.90
N TRP A 72 7.41 14.02 2.62
CA TRP A 72 7.95 12.87 3.35
C TRP A 72 8.87 13.37 4.44
N ARG A 73 8.90 12.64 5.56
CA ARG A 73 9.70 12.97 6.72
C ARG A 73 10.56 11.78 7.09
N ARG A 74 11.83 12.07 7.36
CA ARG A 74 12.81 11.11 7.87
C ARG A 74 12.97 11.37 9.36
N PHE A 75 12.84 10.31 10.15
CA PHE A 75 13.10 10.31 11.59
C PHE A 75 14.28 9.38 11.85
N ASP A 76 15.35 9.97 12.35
CA ASP A 76 16.63 9.35 12.67
C ASP A 76 16.96 9.74 14.12
N ASP A 77 16.39 8.97 15.06
CA ASP A 77 16.29 9.31 16.47
C ASP A 77 15.77 10.75 16.70
N GLU A 78 16.59 11.62 17.28
CA GLU A 78 16.26 13.02 17.55
C GLU A 78 16.31 13.91 16.29
N ARG A 79 16.90 13.41 15.19
CA ARG A 79 17.07 14.17 13.95
C ARG A 79 15.88 13.93 13.05
N VAL A 80 15.23 15.04 12.69
CA VAL A 80 14.06 15.00 11.81
C VAL A 80 14.27 15.93 10.63
N SER A 81 14.01 15.42 9.43
CA SER A 81 14.16 16.20 8.19
C SER A 81 13.05 15.87 7.20
N ASP A 82 12.58 16.88 6.48
CA ASP A 82 11.61 16.72 5.42
C ASP A 82 12.34 16.50 4.08
N PHE A 83 11.76 15.69 3.19
CA PHE A 83 12.32 15.40 1.87
C PHE A 83 11.21 15.06 0.86
N ASN A 84 11.57 15.05 -0.42
CA ASN A 84 10.72 14.58 -1.51
C ASN A 84 11.33 13.31 -2.13
N PRO A 85 10.60 12.19 -2.20
CA PRO A 85 11.11 10.95 -2.78
C PRO A 85 11.59 11.09 -4.23
N ARG A 86 11.06 12.05 -5.00
CA ARG A 86 11.45 12.29 -6.39
C ARG A 86 12.85 12.89 -6.53
N ASP A 87 13.32 13.58 -5.49
CA ASP A 87 14.61 14.26 -5.48
C ASP A 87 15.73 13.37 -4.92
N LEU A 88 15.38 12.17 -4.44
CA LEU A 88 16.35 11.21 -3.92
C LEU A 88 17.20 10.62 -5.04
N ARG A 89 18.49 10.44 -4.73
CA ARG A 89 19.40 9.67 -5.58
C ARG A 89 18.92 8.22 -5.67
N PHE A 90 19.37 7.51 -6.71
CA PHE A 90 18.99 6.12 -6.92
C PHE A 90 19.26 5.24 -5.70
N SER A 91 20.45 5.39 -5.09
CA SER A 91 20.87 4.69 -3.86
C SER A 91 19.98 4.98 -2.65
N ASP A 92 19.29 6.12 -2.64
CA ASP A 92 18.51 6.58 -1.50
C ASP A 92 17.01 6.38 -1.70
N ARG A 93 16.56 5.85 -2.85
CA ARG A 93 15.14 5.61 -3.14
C ARG A 93 14.50 4.79 -2.02
N LEU A 94 13.21 5.05 -1.77
CA LEU A 94 12.45 4.40 -0.69
C LEU A 94 12.57 2.87 -0.72
N GLN A 95 12.56 2.28 -1.91
CA GLN A 95 12.66 0.83 -2.17
C GLN A 95 14.10 0.31 -2.40
N ASN A 96 15.12 0.98 -1.85
CA ASN A 96 16.49 0.45 -1.89
C ASN A 96 16.67 -0.77 -0.96
N GLU A 97 17.87 -1.37 -0.96
CA GLU A 97 18.17 -2.57 -0.17
C GLU A 97 18.08 -2.38 1.35
N GLN A 98 17.95 -1.14 1.84
CA GLN A 98 17.82 -0.83 3.27
C GLN A 98 16.37 -0.91 3.74
N ALA A 99 15.38 -1.01 2.83
CA ALA A 99 13.97 -1.10 3.19
C ALA A 99 13.68 -2.42 3.93
N TYR A 100 13.22 -2.33 5.17
CA TYR A 100 13.03 -3.48 6.06
C TYR A 100 11.56 -3.77 6.36
N ILE A 101 10.79 -2.77 6.81
CA ILE A 101 9.35 -2.90 7.05
C ILE A 101 8.63 -1.82 6.26
N LEU A 102 7.62 -2.20 5.48
CA LEU A 102 6.88 -1.30 4.61
C LEU A 102 5.41 -1.26 5.01
N PHE A 103 4.86 -0.05 5.03
CA PHE A 103 3.46 0.23 5.30
C PHE A 103 2.80 0.78 4.04
N TYR A 104 1.72 0.13 3.63
CA TYR A 104 0.96 0.46 2.43
C TYR A 104 -0.48 0.77 2.77
N GLU A 105 -1.03 1.77 2.09
CA GLU A 105 -2.46 2.04 2.08
C GLU A 105 -3.03 1.63 0.73
N ARG A 106 -4.24 1.08 0.74
CA ARG A 106 -4.93 0.76 -0.51
C ARG A 106 -5.51 2.04 -1.10
N VAL A 107 -5.28 2.25 -2.38
CA VAL A 107 -5.81 3.38 -3.15
C VAL A 107 -6.65 2.85 -4.32
N PRO A 108 -7.53 3.69 -4.91
CA PRO A 108 -8.22 3.35 -6.15
C PRO A 108 -7.22 2.86 -7.21
N ALA A 109 -7.64 1.89 -8.02
CA ALA A 109 -6.81 1.40 -9.11
C ALA A 109 -6.44 2.55 -10.06
N LYS A 110 -5.14 2.66 -10.39
CA LYS A 110 -4.61 3.65 -11.33
C LYS A 110 -4.74 3.20 -12.77
#